data_AF-A0A7W8DPZ5-F1
#
_entry.id   AF-A0A7W8DPZ5-F1
#
_cell.length_a   1.000
_cell.length_b   1.000
_cell.length_c   1.000
_cell.angle_alpha   90.00
_cell.angle_beta   90.00
_cell.angle_gamma   90.00
#
_symmetry.space_group_name_H-M   'P 1'
#
loop_
_entity.id
_entity.type
_entity.pdbx_description
1 polymer ?
#
loop_
_entity_poly.entity_id
_entity_poly.type
_entity_poly.pdbx_seq_one_letter_code
_entity_poly.pdbx_strand_id
1 'polypeptide(L)'
;MESEALKIIGSTFSLRLRIENAEFNVPSKAPPVLQLEGISLRSGSPKEVAQEGRSWLTATAPLIAARMPAPFVLSQRGVNKMKQVKVYEGENVAAHFEAVAALPELLENSEVLARKPDSEGKDVAFYERRYAWAVFPDGQRRHVLMTVRYLLQTAEPPRMYSLEALEVRDALEAFNDGEPSEQSAPSSAATKLSFSLTDFMAGVKSEDKAELILSDRLEALSADLGEQVQAQPEQQPALLQRAHEHLATAHATWAAQPTSTSAQQQALRSLDAVLTVLPPEVRAQLGGFLQLSSLSTAAARHTEIEKRFTQLTDYLAQPRATQAGDATARLSSFIPSGEKPVNPGNEGTKGPEGLTSQSGKVPPGEGNSRSQDYTRLPSPLFVPGQQIVEVFGGENSQIPGAINVDLRAQQGIKDSVENISRHFAPKSQDLIVASNPYGLPMEAWLIEASKVLKKGGRIVINGTKGNKFIKVPENQVLKEMGFKLVVEKTALAEDFKVHFFKTTDGRELFHKAVMTTIIEKIND
;
A
#
# COMPACT_ATOMS: atom_id res chain seq x y z
N MET A 1 -32.93 5.45 -8.56
CA MET A 1 -32.80 4.10 -7.96
C MET A 1 -31.79 3.30 -8.75
N GLU A 2 -30.54 3.76 -8.77
CA GLU A 2 -29.39 3.10 -9.39
C GLU A 2 -28.16 3.44 -8.54
N SER A 3 -27.87 2.66 -7.50
CA SER A 3 -26.55 2.72 -6.82
C SER A 3 -26.33 1.50 -5.90
N GLU A 4 -26.47 0.29 -6.43
CA GLU A 4 -26.17 -0.93 -5.65
C GLU A 4 -25.38 -2.00 -6.41
N ALA A 5 -24.52 -1.58 -7.35
CA ALA A 5 -23.77 -2.53 -8.20
C ALA A 5 -22.23 -2.51 -8.06
N LEU A 6 -21.61 -1.65 -7.24
CA LEU A 6 -20.14 -1.58 -7.13
C LEU A 6 -19.66 -1.63 -5.68
N LYS A 7 -19.90 -2.76 -5.03
CA LYS A 7 -19.37 -3.06 -3.69
C LYS A 7 -18.69 -4.42 -3.62
N ILE A 8 -17.87 -4.76 -4.62
CA ILE A 8 -16.87 -5.85 -4.52
C ILE A 8 -15.61 -5.44 -5.30
N ILE A 9 -14.90 -4.42 -4.82
CA ILE A 9 -13.48 -4.21 -5.18
C ILE A 9 -12.70 -4.41 -3.88
N GLY A 10 -12.46 -5.67 -3.54
CA GLY A 10 -11.78 -6.05 -2.33
C GLY A 10 -11.31 -7.49 -2.42
N SER A 11 -10.13 -7.71 -3.04
CA SER A 11 -9.19 -8.82 -2.77
C SER A 11 -8.19 -9.09 -3.90
N THR A 12 -8.31 -8.46 -5.07
CA THR A 12 -7.48 -8.81 -6.24
C THR A 12 -6.09 -8.20 -6.27
N PHE A 13 -5.84 -7.13 -5.51
CA PHE A 13 -4.51 -6.52 -5.37
C PHE A 13 -3.47 -7.39 -4.63
N SER A 14 -3.86 -8.59 -4.17
CA SER A 14 -3.04 -9.36 -3.25
C SER A 14 -2.25 -10.51 -3.88
N LEU A 15 -2.57 -11.00 -5.07
CA LEU A 15 -1.90 -12.20 -5.59
C LEU A 15 -0.54 -11.92 -6.24
N ARG A 16 -0.36 -10.79 -6.94
CA ARG A 16 0.94 -10.40 -7.52
C ARG A 16 1.94 -10.00 -6.41
N LEU A 17 1.54 -9.09 -5.52
CA LEU A 17 2.33 -8.69 -4.34
C LEU A 17 2.71 -9.86 -3.41
N ARG A 18 1.89 -10.91 -3.33
CA ARG A 18 2.20 -12.09 -2.49
C ARG A 18 3.14 -13.07 -3.18
N ILE A 19 3.15 -13.11 -4.52
CA ILE A 19 3.94 -14.08 -5.30
C ILE A 19 5.17 -13.44 -5.96
N GLU A 20 5.35 -12.12 -5.92
CA GLU A 20 6.48 -11.36 -6.52
C GLU A 20 7.87 -11.99 -6.34
N ASN A 21 8.17 -12.58 -5.17
CA ASN A 21 9.44 -13.28 -4.93
C ASN A 21 9.45 -14.79 -5.24
N ALA A 22 8.54 -15.31 -6.08
CA ALA A 22 8.49 -16.73 -6.42
C ALA A 22 9.28 -16.95 -7.68
N GLU A 23 10.26 -17.85 -7.62
CA GLU A 23 10.80 -18.45 -8.82
C GLU A 23 9.68 -19.30 -9.45
N PHE A 24 9.11 -18.80 -10.54
CA PHE A 24 8.17 -19.56 -11.35
C PHE A 24 8.97 -20.51 -12.23
N ASN A 25 8.79 -21.80 -12.01
CA ASN A 25 9.36 -22.80 -12.90
C ASN A 25 8.51 -22.87 -14.16
N VAL A 26 9.12 -22.64 -15.31
CA VAL A 26 8.50 -23.01 -16.59
C VAL A 26 8.59 -24.54 -16.71
N PRO A 27 7.46 -25.25 -16.91
CA PRO A 27 7.45 -26.67 -17.22
C PRO A 27 8.50 -27.01 -18.25
N SER A 28 9.43 -27.89 -17.89
CA SER A 28 10.44 -28.38 -18.86
C SER A 28 9.83 -29.28 -19.94
N LYS A 29 8.58 -29.73 -19.74
CA LYS A 29 7.76 -30.49 -20.69
C LYS A 29 6.33 -29.99 -20.64
N ALA A 30 5.61 -30.07 -21.75
CA ALA A 30 4.19 -29.75 -21.74
C ALA A 30 3.42 -30.80 -20.91
N PRO A 31 2.58 -30.39 -19.93
CA PRO A 31 1.70 -31.32 -19.24
C PRO A 31 0.77 -32.04 -20.24
N PRO A 32 0.31 -33.26 -19.91
CA PRO A 32 -0.64 -33.98 -20.75
C PRO A 32 -1.91 -33.13 -20.98
N VAL A 33 -2.46 -33.22 -22.19
CA VAL A 33 -3.68 -32.49 -22.56
C VAL A 33 -4.89 -33.31 -22.14
N LEU A 34 -5.66 -32.78 -21.19
CA LEU A 34 -6.87 -33.43 -20.71
C LEU A 34 -8.06 -33.13 -21.62
N GLN A 35 -8.98 -34.07 -21.75
CA GLN A 35 -10.29 -33.83 -22.37
C GLN A 35 -11.32 -33.65 -21.26
N LEU A 36 -11.95 -32.48 -21.18
CA LEU A 36 -12.92 -32.19 -20.13
C LEU A 36 -14.33 -32.56 -20.58
N GLU A 37 -15.10 -33.13 -19.65
CA GLU A 37 -16.52 -33.38 -19.86
C GLU A 37 -17.33 -32.09 -19.72
N GLY A 38 -18.35 -31.96 -20.56
CA GLY A 38 -19.26 -30.81 -20.51
C GLY A 38 -20.17 -30.87 -19.30
N ILE A 39 -20.34 -29.71 -18.67
CA ILE A 39 -21.46 -29.48 -17.76
C ILE A 39 -22.56 -28.80 -18.58
N SER A 40 -23.77 -29.37 -18.55
CA SER A 40 -24.90 -28.87 -19.34
C SER A 40 -25.45 -27.55 -18.77
N LEU A 41 -24.67 -26.47 -18.85
CA LEU A 41 -25.12 -25.11 -18.57
C LEU A 41 -25.88 -24.56 -19.78
N ARG A 42 -26.95 -23.82 -19.53
CA ARG A 42 -27.72 -23.19 -20.60
C ARG A 42 -26.89 -22.06 -21.22
N SER A 43 -27.05 -21.89 -22.53
CA SER A 43 -26.60 -20.68 -23.21
C SER A 43 -27.35 -19.47 -22.67
N GLY A 44 -26.65 -18.36 -22.43
CA GLY A 44 -27.24 -17.12 -21.95
C GLY A 44 -26.20 -16.01 -21.82
N SER A 45 -26.59 -14.89 -21.23
CA SER A 45 -25.62 -13.85 -20.87
C SER A 45 -24.58 -14.40 -19.88
N PRO A 46 -23.36 -13.84 -19.83
CA PRO A 46 -22.32 -14.26 -18.88
C PRO A 46 -22.81 -14.33 -17.43
N LYS A 47 -23.71 -13.41 -17.04
CA LYS A 47 -24.30 -13.36 -15.70
C LYS A 47 -25.24 -14.53 -15.44
N GLU A 48 -26.06 -14.92 -16.41
CA GLU A 48 -26.98 -16.05 -16.31
C GLU A 48 -26.20 -17.37 -16.24
N VAL A 49 -25.21 -17.55 -17.12
CA VAL A 49 -24.33 -18.73 -17.10
C VAL A 49 -23.60 -18.83 -15.76
N ALA A 50 -23.10 -17.71 -15.23
CA ALA A 50 -22.43 -17.71 -13.92
C ALA A 50 -23.38 -18.05 -12.77
N GLN A 51 -24.63 -17.60 -12.86
CA GLN A 51 -25.64 -17.93 -11.85
C GLN A 51 -26.01 -19.41 -11.88
N GLU A 52 -26.22 -19.96 -13.06
CA GLU A 52 -26.51 -21.39 -13.24
C GLU A 52 -25.32 -22.26 -12.82
N GLY A 53 -24.10 -21.89 -13.21
CA GLY A 53 -22.86 -22.58 -12.82
C GLY A 53 -22.67 -22.61 -11.30
N ARG A 54 -22.98 -21.52 -10.59
CA ARG A 54 -22.94 -21.49 -9.11
C ARG A 54 -23.99 -22.40 -8.47
N SER A 55 -25.19 -22.45 -9.04
CA SER A 55 -26.25 -23.36 -8.60
C SER A 55 -25.84 -24.81 -8.83
N TRP A 56 -25.29 -25.12 -10.01
CA TRP A 56 -24.76 -26.44 -10.35
C TRP A 56 -23.64 -26.87 -9.38
N LEU A 57 -22.63 -26.01 -9.17
CA LEU A 57 -21.54 -26.28 -8.21
C LEU A 57 -22.05 -26.47 -6.79
N THR A 58 -23.11 -25.77 -6.39
CA THR A 58 -23.69 -25.95 -5.06
C THR A 58 -24.19 -27.37 -4.84
N ALA A 59 -24.75 -28.00 -5.88
CA ALA A 59 -25.22 -29.39 -5.84
C ALA A 59 -24.08 -30.41 -6.01
N THR A 60 -23.09 -30.12 -6.85
CA THR A 60 -22.06 -31.11 -7.26
C THR A 60 -20.75 -31.04 -6.49
N ALA A 61 -20.46 -29.92 -5.79
CA ALA A 61 -19.19 -29.75 -5.09
C ALA A 61 -18.86 -30.86 -4.05
N PRO A 62 -19.84 -31.46 -3.32
CA PRO A 62 -19.55 -32.62 -2.47
C PRO A 62 -19.08 -33.85 -3.24
N LEU A 63 -19.61 -34.09 -4.45
CA LEU A 63 -19.20 -35.20 -5.32
C LEU A 63 -17.80 -34.98 -5.88
N ILE A 64 -17.49 -33.73 -6.29
CA ILE A 64 -16.15 -33.33 -6.73
C ILE A 64 -15.14 -33.54 -5.59
N ALA A 65 -15.47 -33.09 -4.38
CA ALA A 65 -14.63 -33.27 -3.20
C ALA A 65 -14.35 -34.75 -2.87
N ALA A 66 -15.34 -35.63 -3.08
CA ALA A 66 -15.21 -37.07 -2.85
C ALA A 66 -14.31 -37.78 -3.87
N ARG A 67 -14.08 -37.17 -5.05
CA ARG A 67 -13.23 -37.71 -6.13
C ARG A 67 -11.79 -37.20 -6.10
N MET A 68 -11.43 -36.35 -5.13
CA MET A 68 -10.09 -35.76 -5.08
C MET A 68 -9.00 -36.84 -5.03
N PRO A 69 -7.99 -36.80 -5.91
CA PRO A 69 -6.93 -37.78 -5.91
C PRO A 69 -6.03 -37.56 -4.70
N ALA A 70 -5.39 -38.61 -4.19
CA ALA A 70 -4.39 -38.45 -3.14
C ALA A 70 -3.22 -37.57 -3.67
N PRO A 71 -2.64 -36.67 -2.85
CA PRO A 71 -2.92 -36.43 -1.43
C PRO A 71 -4.03 -35.40 -1.15
N PHE A 72 -4.75 -34.96 -2.17
CA PHE A 72 -5.72 -33.87 -2.06
C PHE A 72 -6.97 -34.34 -1.33
N VAL A 73 -7.38 -33.59 -0.30
CA VAL A 73 -8.62 -33.82 0.44
C VAL A 73 -9.27 -32.48 0.65
N LEU A 74 -10.38 -32.20 -0.02
CA LEU A 74 -11.03 -30.90 0.07
C LEU A 74 -11.93 -30.79 1.30
N SER A 75 -11.60 -29.87 2.22
CA SER A 75 -12.40 -29.61 3.41
C SER A 75 -13.79 -29.03 3.08
N GLN A 76 -14.76 -29.12 4.01
CA GLN A 76 -16.07 -28.45 3.85
C GLN A 76 -15.94 -26.94 3.62
N ARG A 77 -14.93 -26.30 4.22
CA ARG A 77 -14.64 -24.87 3.96
C ARG A 77 -14.13 -24.67 2.53
N GLY A 78 -13.27 -25.57 2.04
CA GLY A 78 -12.82 -25.60 0.66
C GLY A 78 -13.99 -25.75 -0.32
N VAL A 79 -14.91 -26.68 -0.05
CA VAL A 79 -16.16 -26.87 -0.80
C VAL A 79 -16.98 -25.58 -0.88
N ASN A 80 -17.12 -24.85 0.23
CA ASN A 80 -17.84 -23.58 0.24
C ASN A 80 -17.12 -22.48 -0.56
N LYS A 81 -15.79 -22.47 -0.55
CA LYS A 81 -15.00 -21.51 -1.35
C LYS A 81 -15.05 -21.81 -2.85
N MET A 82 -15.11 -23.08 -3.26
CA MET A 82 -15.25 -23.43 -4.69
C MET A 82 -16.52 -22.81 -5.31
N LYS A 83 -17.57 -22.56 -4.53
CA LYS A 83 -18.80 -21.91 -5.00
C LYS A 83 -18.61 -20.43 -5.37
N GLN A 84 -17.46 -19.85 -5.03
CA GLN A 84 -17.13 -18.44 -5.25
C GLN A 84 -16.25 -18.22 -6.48
N VAL A 85 -16.38 -19.08 -7.52
CA VAL A 85 -15.66 -18.93 -8.79
C VAL A 85 -15.80 -17.49 -9.28
N LYS A 86 -14.65 -16.81 -9.38
CA LYS A 86 -14.54 -15.46 -9.93
C LYS A 86 -14.32 -15.60 -11.43
N VAL A 87 -15.13 -14.89 -12.20
CA VAL A 87 -14.99 -14.80 -13.65
C VAL A 87 -14.90 -13.32 -14.00
N TYR A 88 -13.91 -12.95 -14.79
CA TYR A 88 -13.66 -11.59 -15.22
C TYR A 88 -14.37 -11.28 -16.54
N GLU A 89 -14.48 -10.00 -16.86
CA GLU A 89 -15.10 -9.56 -18.11
C GLU A 89 -14.30 -10.07 -19.32
N GLY A 90 -15.02 -10.66 -20.28
CA GLY A 90 -14.42 -11.24 -21.50
C GLY A 90 -13.93 -12.69 -21.35
N GLU A 91 -13.96 -13.28 -20.15
CA GLU A 91 -13.63 -14.69 -19.96
C GLU A 91 -14.79 -15.63 -20.33
N ASN A 92 -14.46 -16.85 -20.76
CA ASN A 92 -15.45 -17.89 -21.01
C ASN A 92 -15.95 -18.44 -19.66
N VAL A 93 -17.10 -17.92 -19.20
CA VAL A 93 -17.72 -18.30 -17.93
C VAL A 93 -17.91 -19.81 -17.80
N ALA A 94 -18.41 -20.48 -18.85
CA ALA A 94 -18.67 -21.92 -18.82
C ALA A 94 -17.38 -22.72 -18.57
N ALA A 95 -16.29 -22.33 -19.24
CA ALA A 95 -14.99 -22.97 -19.10
C ALA A 95 -14.48 -22.92 -17.64
N HIS A 96 -14.72 -21.85 -16.88
CA HIS A 96 -14.32 -21.83 -15.47
C HIS A 96 -15.08 -22.90 -14.64
N PHE A 97 -16.37 -23.08 -14.88
CA PHE A 97 -17.15 -24.10 -14.16
C PHE A 97 -16.82 -25.52 -14.62
N GLU A 98 -16.56 -25.73 -15.91
CA GLU A 98 -16.08 -27.00 -16.48
C GLU A 98 -14.73 -27.39 -15.88
N ALA A 99 -13.82 -26.43 -15.73
CA ALA A 99 -12.54 -26.67 -15.06
C ALA A 99 -12.70 -26.97 -13.56
N VAL A 100 -13.64 -26.34 -12.85
CA VAL A 100 -13.93 -26.76 -11.45
C VAL A 100 -14.55 -28.16 -11.40
N ALA A 101 -15.38 -28.52 -12.38
CA ALA A 101 -15.97 -29.85 -12.48
C ALA A 101 -14.90 -30.95 -12.63
N ALA A 102 -13.88 -30.65 -13.44
CA ALA A 102 -12.74 -31.53 -13.70
C ALA A 102 -11.53 -31.29 -12.76
N LEU A 103 -11.75 -30.63 -11.62
CA LEU A 103 -10.68 -30.30 -10.68
C LEU A 103 -9.87 -31.53 -10.21
N PRO A 104 -10.47 -32.70 -9.92
CA PRO A 104 -9.71 -33.92 -9.60
C PRO A 104 -8.70 -34.28 -10.69
N GLU A 105 -9.15 -34.36 -11.94
CA GLU A 105 -8.35 -34.74 -13.10
C GLU A 105 -7.27 -33.69 -13.39
N LEU A 106 -7.62 -32.41 -13.29
CA LEU A 106 -6.68 -31.29 -13.45
C LEU A 106 -5.58 -31.31 -12.38
N LEU A 107 -5.91 -31.62 -11.13
CA LEU A 107 -4.92 -31.69 -10.06
C LEU A 107 -3.95 -32.86 -10.23
N GLU A 108 -4.47 -34.03 -10.61
CA GLU A 108 -3.66 -35.23 -10.89
C GLU A 108 -2.66 -35.00 -12.02
N ASN A 109 -3.04 -34.22 -13.03
CA ASN A 109 -2.26 -34.02 -14.26
C ASN A 109 -1.62 -32.63 -14.37
N SER A 110 -1.57 -31.88 -13.26
CA SER A 110 -0.95 -30.55 -13.22
C SER A 110 0.48 -30.56 -12.72
N GLU A 111 1.28 -29.63 -13.22
CA GLU A 111 2.64 -29.38 -12.74
C GLU A 111 2.67 -28.26 -11.69
N VAL A 112 3.55 -28.38 -10.69
CA VAL A 112 3.77 -27.32 -9.70
C VAL A 112 4.71 -26.27 -10.27
N LEU A 113 4.21 -25.05 -10.47
CA LEU A 113 4.99 -23.92 -10.95
C LEU A 113 5.74 -23.20 -9.83
N ALA A 114 5.08 -23.05 -8.69
CA ALA A 114 5.64 -22.34 -7.53
C ALA A 114 5.03 -22.88 -6.24
N ARG A 115 5.84 -22.91 -5.17
CA ARG A 115 5.40 -23.24 -3.80
C ARG A 115 5.91 -22.17 -2.85
N LYS A 116 5.04 -21.66 -1.98
CA LYS A 116 5.42 -20.60 -1.03
C LYS A 116 4.73 -20.75 0.33
N PRO A 117 5.43 -20.48 1.44
CA PRO A 117 4.83 -20.46 2.77
C PRO A 117 3.69 -19.44 2.84
N ASP A 118 2.64 -19.78 3.59
CA ASP A 118 1.53 -18.87 3.83
C ASP A 118 1.72 -18.13 5.16
N SER A 119 1.92 -16.82 5.10
CA SER A 119 2.13 -15.96 6.27
C SER A 119 0.83 -15.53 6.96
N GLU A 120 -0.35 -15.80 6.37
CA GLU A 120 -1.63 -15.19 6.79
C GLU A 120 -2.47 -16.06 7.73
N GLY A 121 -2.01 -17.24 8.16
CA GLY A 121 -2.76 -18.11 9.07
C GLY A 121 -1.89 -18.88 10.06
N LYS A 122 -2.35 -19.02 11.30
CA LYS A 122 -1.68 -19.83 12.34
C LYS A 122 -1.58 -21.33 11.97
N ASP A 123 -2.35 -21.78 10.98
CA ASP A 123 -2.54 -23.21 10.64
C ASP A 123 -2.29 -23.54 9.16
N VAL A 124 -1.79 -22.60 8.35
CA VAL A 124 -1.58 -22.81 6.90
C VAL A 124 -0.10 -23.00 6.59
N ALA A 125 0.24 -24.03 5.82
CA ALA A 125 1.62 -24.44 5.57
C ALA A 125 2.23 -23.69 4.39
N PHE A 126 1.54 -23.73 3.26
CA PHE A 126 1.99 -23.14 2.00
C PHE A 126 0.85 -23.10 0.99
N TYR A 127 1.04 -22.34 -0.07
CA TYR A 127 0.27 -22.45 -1.30
C TYR A 127 1.14 -22.97 -2.44
N GLU A 128 0.51 -23.67 -3.37
CA GLU A 128 1.09 -24.06 -4.65
C GLU A 128 0.32 -23.40 -5.79
N ARG A 129 1.08 -22.89 -6.77
CA ARG A 129 0.54 -22.64 -8.10
C ARG A 129 0.78 -23.85 -8.97
N ARG A 130 -0.29 -24.32 -9.61
CA ARG A 130 -0.29 -25.51 -10.45
C ARG A 130 -0.83 -25.19 -11.82
N TYR A 131 -0.31 -25.85 -12.84
CA TYR A 131 -0.61 -25.58 -14.24
C TYR A 131 -0.97 -26.86 -14.97
N ALA A 132 -2.04 -26.80 -15.77
CA ALA A 132 -2.50 -27.91 -16.60
C ALA A 132 -2.99 -27.42 -17.97
N TRP A 133 -3.05 -28.36 -18.90
CA TRP A 133 -3.65 -28.19 -20.21
C TRP A 133 -4.95 -28.97 -20.31
N ALA A 134 -5.95 -28.36 -20.92
CA ALA A 134 -7.23 -29.02 -21.13
C ALA A 134 -7.88 -28.58 -22.44
N VAL A 135 -8.49 -29.53 -23.14
CA VAL A 135 -9.45 -29.29 -24.23
C VAL A 135 -10.83 -29.34 -23.60
N PHE A 136 -11.56 -28.26 -23.82
CA PHE A 136 -12.88 -28.06 -23.26
C PHE A 136 -13.97 -28.58 -24.21
N PRO A 137 -15.21 -28.74 -23.74
CA PRO A 137 -16.32 -29.28 -24.52
C PRO A 137 -16.63 -28.50 -25.81
N ASP A 138 -16.24 -27.23 -25.87
CA ASP A 138 -16.32 -26.40 -27.07
C ASP A 138 -15.19 -26.67 -28.09
N GLY A 139 -14.38 -27.70 -27.85
CA GLY A 139 -13.24 -28.10 -28.68
C GLY A 139 -12.02 -27.20 -28.54
N GLN A 140 -12.08 -26.16 -27.70
CA GLN A 140 -10.95 -25.25 -27.53
C GLN A 140 -9.98 -25.76 -26.47
N ARG A 141 -8.69 -25.72 -26.82
CA ARG A 141 -7.61 -25.97 -25.88
C ARG A 141 -7.34 -24.71 -25.06
N ARG A 142 -7.22 -24.87 -23.75
CA ARG A 142 -6.98 -23.78 -22.81
C ARG A 142 -5.90 -24.14 -21.79
N HIS A 143 -5.24 -23.09 -21.31
CA HIS A 143 -4.38 -23.12 -20.16
C HIS A 143 -5.22 -23.02 -18.89
N VAL A 144 -4.91 -23.85 -17.89
CA VAL A 144 -5.58 -23.81 -16.58
C VAL A 144 -4.55 -23.58 -15.50
N LEU A 145 -4.66 -22.44 -14.80
CA LEU A 145 -3.80 -22.09 -13.67
C LEU A 145 -4.61 -22.19 -12.37
N MET A 146 -4.12 -22.98 -11.43
CA MET A 146 -4.75 -23.25 -10.14
C MET A 146 -3.88 -22.74 -9.00
N THR A 147 -4.50 -22.09 -8.00
CA THR A 147 -3.84 -21.77 -6.73
C THR A 147 -4.43 -22.60 -5.60
N VAL A 148 -3.63 -23.53 -5.09
CA VAL A 148 -3.98 -24.54 -4.09
C VAL A 148 -3.38 -24.17 -2.74
N ARG A 149 -4.17 -24.23 -1.66
CA ARG A 149 -3.71 -23.90 -0.30
C ARG A 149 -3.71 -25.14 0.61
N TYR A 150 -2.68 -25.33 1.44
CA TYR A 150 -2.50 -26.51 2.31
C TYR A 150 -2.43 -26.15 3.80
N LEU A 151 -3.00 -26.98 4.69
CA LEU A 151 -2.87 -26.80 6.16
C LEU A 151 -1.62 -27.50 6.74
N LEU A 152 -1.05 -26.93 7.81
CA LEU A 152 0.08 -27.51 8.58
C LEU A 152 -0.33 -28.73 9.42
N GLN A 153 -1.59 -28.79 9.85
CA GLN A 153 -2.00 -29.63 10.98
C GLN A 153 -2.39 -31.08 10.65
N THR A 154 -2.03 -31.64 9.49
CA THR A 154 -2.33 -33.05 9.23
C THR A 154 -1.10 -33.78 8.74
N ALA A 155 -0.76 -34.85 9.46
CA ALA A 155 0.27 -35.82 9.13
C ALA A 155 0.31 -36.11 7.62
N GLU A 156 1.52 -36.41 7.13
CA GLU A 156 1.73 -36.71 5.72
C GLU A 156 0.66 -37.68 5.18
N PRO A 157 0.10 -37.39 4.00
CA PRO A 157 0.43 -36.26 3.12
C PRO A 157 -0.42 -34.98 3.38
N PRO A 158 0.04 -33.79 2.94
CA PRO A 158 -0.62 -32.51 3.22
C PRO A 158 -2.02 -32.42 2.58
N ARG A 159 -3.02 -32.02 3.39
CA ARG A 159 -4.42 -31.91 2.94
C ARG A 159 -4.69 -30.54 2.30
N MET A 160 -5.27 -30.56 1.10
CA MET A 160 -5.74 -29.36 0.40
C MET A 160 -6.88 -28.68 1.15
N TYR A 161 -6.68 -27.45 1.59
CA TYR A 161 -7.70 -26.72 2.32
C TYR A 161 -8.71 -26.00 1.42
N SER A 162 -8.22 -25.39 0.34
CA SER A 162 -9.02 -24.58 -0.58
C SER A 162 -8.34 -24.43 -1.94
N LEU A 163 -9.18 -24.27 -2.97
CA LEU A 163 -8.82 -23.65 -4.25
C LEU A 163 -9.12 -22.15 -4.13
N GLU A 164 -8.09 -21.29 -4.16
CA GLU A 164 -8.24 -19.84 -3.98
C GLU A 164 -8.44 -19.11 -5.31
N ALA A 165 -7.87 -19.64 -6.39
CA ALA A 165 -8.00 -19.10 -7.73
C ALA A 165 -7.93 -20.20 -8.78
N LEU A 166 -8.74 -20.05 -9.83
CA LEU A 166 -8.72 -20.85 -11.04
C LEU A 166 -8.86 -19.88 -12.21
N GLU A 167 -7.85 -19.85 -13.07
CA GLU A 167 -7.81 -19.01 -14.27
C GLU A 167 -7.78 -19.92 -15.49
N VAL A 168 -8.65 -19.65 -16.46
CA VAL A 168 -8.78 -20.44 -17.68
C VAL A 168 -8.62 -19.51 -18.88
N ARG A 169 -7.68 -19.81 -19.78
CA ARG A 169 -7.41 -18.97 -20.96
C ARG A 169 -7.24 -19.76 -22.22
N ASP A 170 -7.81 -19.24 -23.31
CA ASP A 170 -7.61 -19.80 -24.65
C ASP A 170 -6.13 -19.87 -24.99
N ALA A 171 -5.71 -21.01 -25.51
CA ALA A 171 -4.36 -21.18 -26.01
C ALA A 171 -4.30 -20.65 -27.44
N LEU A 172 -3.58 -19.55 -27.63
CA LEU A 172 -3.33 -18.98 -28.96
C LEU A 172 -2.26 -19.78 -29.74
N GLU A 173 -1.53 -20.67 -29.06
CA GLU A 173 -0.40 -21.42 -29.61
C GLU A 173 -0.85 -22.76 -30.22
N ALA A 174 -0.42 -23.02 -31.46
CA ALA A 174 -0.52 -24.35 -32.07
C ALA A 174 0.74 -25.17 -31.71
N PHE A 175 0.54 -26.30 -31.03
CA PHE A 175 1.62 -27.26 -30.76
C PHE A 175 1.57 -28.37 -31.79
N ASN A 176 2.60 -28.49 -32.63
CA ASN A 176 2.83 -29.68 -33.44
C ASN A 176 3.69 -30.64 -32.61
N ASP A 177 3.22 -31.87 -32.39
CA ASP A 177 3.98 -32.97 -31.76
C ASP A 177 4.58 -32.67 -30.37
N GLY A 178 3.96 -31.78 -29.60
CA GLY A 178 4.37 -31.47 -28.22
C GLY A 178 5.43 -30.38 -28.08
N GLU A 179 5.88 -29.79 -29.18
CA GLU A 179 6.77 -28.61 -29.19
C GLU A 179 5.93 -27.33 -29.44
N PRO A 180 6.16 -26.25 -28.68
CA PRO A 180 5.50 -24.97 -28.94
C PRO A 180 5.93 -24.46 -30.31
N SER A 181 4.99 -24.21 -31.23
CA SER A 181 5.26 -23.40 -32.42
C SER A 181 4.40 -22.15 -32.35
N GLU A 182 5.04 -20.98 -32.27
CA GLU A 182 4.32 -19.71 -32.39
C GLU A 182 3.73 -19.62 -33.80
N GLN A 183 2.41 -19.80 -33.92
CA GLN A 183 1.72 -19.35 -35.11
C GLN A 183 1.56 -17.84 -35.01
N SER A 184 2.12 -17.14 -36.00
CA SER A 184 1.84 -15.73 -36.24
C SER A 184 0.32 -15.55 -36.42
N ALA A 185 -0.33 -14.96 -35.42
CA ALA A 185 -1.75 -14.64 -35.46
C ALA A 185 -2.07 -13.77 -36.70
N PRO A 186 -3.24 -13.97 -37.35
CA PRO A 186 -3.64 -13.12 -38.48
C PRO A 186 -3.73 -11.66 -38.04
N SER A 187 -3.07 -10.78 -38.80
CA SER A 187 -2.77 -9.39 -38.46
C SER A 187 -3.97 -8.44 -38.34
N SER A 188 -5.21 -8.93 -38.48
CA SER A 188 -6.41 -8.08 -38.55
C SER A 188 -7.12 -7.87 -37.20
N ALA A 189 -6.56 -8.31 -36.07
CA ALA A 189 -7.09 -8.05 -34.73
C ALA A 189 -6.11 -7.32 -33.79
N ALA A 190 -5.13 -6.62 -34.38
CA ALA A 190 -4.04 -5.94 -33.66
C ALA A 190 -4.48 -4.60 -33.04
N THR A 191 -5.26 -4.66 -31.97
CA THR A 191 -5.26 -3.61 -30.92
C THR A 191 -5.59 -4.15 -29.53
N LYS A 192 -5.69 -5.47 -29.36
CA LYS A 192 -5.70 -6.09 -28.02
C LYS A 192 -4.28 -6.51 -27.69
N LEU A 193 -3.72 -5.96 -26.62
CA LEU A 193 -2.44 -6.35 -26.04
C LEU A 193 -2.32 -7.88 -26.03
N SER A 194 -1.48 -8.45 -26.90
CA SER A 194 -1.22 -9.88 -26.90
C SER A 194 -0.54 -10.26 -25.59
N PHE A 195 -1.14 -11.22 -24.87
CA PHE A 195 -0.58 -11.75 -23.63
C PHE A 195 0.39 -12.89 -23.93
N SER A 196 1.54 -12.91 -23.25
CA SER A 196 2.46 -14.04 -23.35
C SER A 196 2.03 -15.15 -22.37
N LEU A 197 2.35 -16.40 -22.70
CA LEU A 197 2.18 -17.53 -21.79
C LEU A 197 2.92 -17.29 -20.45
N THR A 198 4.09 -16.67 -20.51
CA THR A 198 4.88 -16.30 -19.33
C THR A 198 4.11 -15.37 -18.39
N ASP A 199 3.44 -14.36 -18.93
CA ASP A 199 2.59 -13.45 -18.14
C ASP A 199 1.43 -14.22 -17.48
N PHE A 200 0.80 -15.14 -18.21
CA PHE A 200 -0.27 -15.96 -17.67
C PHE A 200 0.21 -16.87 -16.53
N MET A 201 1.36 -17.54 -16.70
CA MET A 201 1.94 -18.41 -15.67
C MET A 201 2.35 -17.63 -14.41
N ALA A 202 2.84 -16.40 -14.59
CA ALA A 202 3.08 -15.46 -13.49
C ALA A 202 1.78 -14.94 -12.85
N GLY A 203 0.62 -15.16 -13.48
CA GLY A 203 -0.70 -14.66 -13.05
C GLY A 203 -0.84 -13.15 -13.22
N VAL A 204 -0.18 -12.58 -14.24
CA VAL A 204 -0.33 -11.18 -14.64
C VAL A 204 -1.64 -11.02 -15.41
N LYS A 205 -2.44 -10.03 -15.02
CA LYS A 205 -3.76 -9.79 -15.61
C LYS A 205 -3.71 -8.74 -16.70
N SER A 206 -4.72 -8.75 -17.57
CA SER A 206 -4.86 -7.84 -18.71
C SER A 206 -4.82 -6.36 -18.33
N GLU A 207 -5.53 -6.02 -17.28
CA GLU A 207 -5.56 -4.69 -16.65
C GLU A 207 -4.18 -4.25 -16.14
N ASP A 208 -3.36 -5.18 -15.65
CA ASP A 208 -2.05 -4.87 -15.06
C ASP A 208 -0.94 -4.65 -16.13
N LYS A 209 -1.09 -5.18 -17.36
CA LYS A 209 -0.03 -5.16 -18.39
C LYS A 209 0.05 -3.85 -19.17
N ALA A 210 -1.09 -3.21 -19.43
CA ALA A 210 -1.11 -1.87 -20.03
C ALA A 210 -0.41 -0.86 -19.10
N GLU A 211 -0.62 -1.00 -17.79
CA GLU A 211 0.05 -0.20 -16.77
C GLU A 211 1.54 -0.54 -16.64
N LEU A 212 1.93 -1.82 -16.75
CA LEU A 212 3.33 -2.25 -16.67
C LEU A 212 4.20 -1.68 -17.80
N ILE A 213 3.74 -1.78 -19.06
CA ILE A 213 4.53 -1.32 -20.22
C ILE A 213 4.73 0.20 -20.20
N LEU A 214 3.73 0.95 -19.71
CA LEU A 214 3.83 2.40 -19.50
C LEU A 214 4.70 2.73 -18.29
N SER A 215 4.59 1.98 -17.18
CA SER A 215 5.41 2.17 -15.98
C SER A 215 6.89 1.88 -16.26
N ASP A 216 7.22 0.79 -16.95
CA ASP A 216 8.60 0.37 -17.24
C ASP A 216 9.32 1.38 -18.16
N ARG A 217 8.64 1.90 -19.19
CA ARG A 217 9.21 2.94 -20.08
C ARG A 217 9.42 4.27 -19.36
N LEU A 218 8.63 4.57 -18.33
CA LEU A 218 8.72 5.82 -17.56
C LEU A 218 9.68 5.71 -16.37
N GLU A 219 9.80 4.54 -15.74
CA GLU A 219 10.82 4.25 -14.72
C GLU A 219 12.21 4.23 -15.32
N ALA A 220 12.38 3.66 -16.52
CA ALA A 220 13.64 3.73 -17.26
C ALA A 220 14.04 5.18 -17.58
N LEU A 221 13.08 6.05 -17.93
CA LEU A 221 13.33 7.46 -18.21
C LEU A 221 13.62 8.28 -16.93
N SER A 222 12.93 7.95 -15.82
CA SER A 222 13.15 8.54 -14.50
C SER A 222 14.52 8.16 -13.93
N ALA A 223 14.93 6.90 -14.10
CA ALA A 223 16.25 6.41 -13.73
C ALA A 223 17.35 7.11 -14.54
N ASP A 224 17.19 7.22 -15.87
CA ASP A 224 18.16 7.90 -16.75
C ASP A 224 18.30 9.40 -16.40
N LEU A 225 17.20 10.09 -16.10
CA LEU A 225 17.23 11.48 -15.64
C LEU A 225 17.88 11.63 -14.25
N GLY A 226 17.62 10.70 -13.33
CA GLY A 226 18.21 10.71 -11.99
C GLY A 226 19.72 10.44 -11.99
N GLU A 227 20.19 9.56 -12.87
CA GLU A 227 21.60 9.17 -12.99
C GLU A 227 22.45 10.26 -13.68
N GLN A 228 21.89 10.94 -14.69
CA GLN A 228 22.60 12.02 -15.41
C GLN A 228 22.76 13.32 -14.58
N VAL A 229 21.83 13.63 -13.66
CA VAL A 229 21.89 14.83 -12.80
C VAL A 229 23.06 14.81 -11.83
N GLN A 230 23.56 13.64 -11.45
CA GLN A 230 24.73 13.53 -10.57
C GLN A 230 26.07 13.67 -11.30
N ALA A 231 26.09 13.61 -12.64
CA ALA A 231 27.33 13.37 -13.38
C ALA A 231 27.99 14.62 -14.00
N GLN A 232 27.25 15.62 -14.52
CA GLN A 232 27.87 16.72 -15.32
C GLN A 232 27.10 18.07 -15.26
N PRO A 233 27.63 19.09 -14.55
CA PRO A 233 27.01 20.43 -14.45
C PRO A 233 26.87 21.17 -15.79
N GLU A 234 27.73 20.88 -16.77
CA GLU A 234 27.69 21.51 -18.09
C GLU A 234 26.48 21.11 -18.96
N GLN A 235 25.74 20.05 -18.59
CA GLN A 235 24.56 19.57 -19.33
C GLN A 235 23.22 20.14 -18.81
N GLN A 236 23.26 20.98 -17.77
CA GLN A 236 22.08 21.50 -17.08
C GLN A 236 21.04 22.19 -18.00
N PRO A 237 21.42 22.98 -19.04
CA PRO A 237 20.45 23.58 -19.96
C PRO A 237 19.67 22.53 -20.78
N ALA A 238 20.35 21.49 -21.28
CA ALA A 238 19.73 20.43 -22.06
C ALA A 238 18.81 19.54 -21.20
N LEU A 239 19.22 19.26 -19.96
CA LEU A 239 18.39 18.54 -18.99
C LEU A 239 17.10 19.30 -18.66
N LEU A 240 17.17 20.63 -18.55
CA LEU A 240 16.01 21.46 -18.23
C LEU A 240 15.06 21.60 -19.44
N GLN A 241 15.59 21.60 -20.67
CA GLN A 241 14.76 21.54 -21.87
C GLN A 241 14.03 20.20 -21.98
N ARG A 242 14.71 19.07 -21.73
CA ARG A 242 14.08 17.74 -21.68
C ARG A 242 13.03 17.64 -20.58
N ALA A 243 13.29 18.20 -19.40
CA ALA A 243 12.31 18.26 -18.32
C ALA A 243 11.05 19.03 -18.73
N HIS A 244 11.20 20.11 -19.52
CA HIS A 244 10.08 20.88 -20.05
C HIS A 244 9.24 20.07 -21.05
N GLU A 245 9.87 19.39 -22.00
CA GLU A 245 9.18 18.51 -22.96
C GLU A 245 8.47 17.33 -22.28
N HIS A 246 9.10 16.77 -21.24
CA HIS A 246 8.53 15.70 -20.44
C HIS A 246 7.31 16.16 -19.65
N LEU A 247 7.39 17.33 -19.02
CA LEU A 247 6.28 17.96 -18.31
C LEU A 247 5.08 18.20 -19.24
N ALA A 248 5.33 18.71 -20.46
CA ALA A 248 4.28 18.94 -21.45
C ALA A 248 3.59 17.64 -21.90
N THR A 249 4.36 16.56 -22.08
CA THR A 249 3.82 15.24 -22.48
C THR A 249 2.99 14.61 -21.37
N ALA A 250 3.48 14.68 -20.12
CA ALA A 250 2.75 14.19 -18.96
C ALA A 250 1.43 14.95 -18.75
N HIS A 251 1.46 16.28 -18.93
CA HIS A 251 0.28 17.12 -18.86
C HIS A 251 -0.75 16.77 -19.94
N ALA A 252 -0.33 16.61 -21.20
CA ALA A 252 -1.23 16.23 -22.30
C ALA A 252 -1.86 14.84 -22.11
N THR A 253 -1.07 13.87 -21.62
CA THR A 253 -1.55 12.50 -21.34
C THR A 253 -2.59 12.49 -20.23
N TRP A 254 -2.34 13.25 -19.16
CA TRP A 254 -3.26 13.38 -18.06
C TRP A 254 -4.53 14.16 -18.44
N ALA A 255 -4.40 15.26 -19.17
CA ALA A 255 -5.53 16.07 -19.65
C ALA A 255 -6.49 15.29 -20.56
N ALA A 256 -6.00 14.27 -21.27
CA ALA A 256 -6.83 13.36 -22.06
C ALA A 256 -7.67 12.39 -21.20
N GLN A 257 -7.22 12.06 -19.97
CA GLN A 257 -7.86 11.08 -19.08
C GLN A 257 -7.83 11.51 -17.60
N PRO A 258 -8.43 12.65 -17.23
CA PRO A 258 -8.23 13.28 -15.91
C PRO A 258 -8.86 12.50 -14.75
N THR A 259 -9.82 11.61 -15.03
CA THR A 259 -10.52 10.78 -14.04
C THR A 259 -9.85 9.42 -13.81
N SER A 260 -8.89 9.04 -14.67
CA SER A 260 -8.16 7.78 -14.52
C SER A 260 -7.20 7.87 -13.34
N THR A 261 -7.35 6.96 -12.38
CA THR A 261 -6.46 6.93 -11.19
C THR A 261 -5.02 6.62 -11.59
N SER A 262 -4.81 5.79 -12.62
CA SER A 262 -3.47 5.50 -13.14
C SER A 262 -2.87 6.69 -13.88
N ALA A 263 -3.66 7.41 -14.70
CA ALA A 263 -3.20 8.65 -15.33
C ALA A 263 -2.82 9.72 -14.30
N GLN A 264 -3.57 9.82 -13.19
CA GLN A 264 -3.24 10.71 -12.08
C GLN A 264 -1.95 10.32 -11.37
N GLN A 265 -1.74 9.03 -11.07
CA GLN A 265 -0.50 8.55 -10.45
C GLN A 265 0.72 8.72 -11.36
N GLN A 266 0.53 8.49 -12.66
CA GLN A 266 1.56 8.68 -13.69
C GLN A 266 1.99 10.15 -13.81
N ALA A 267 1.03 11.08 -13.83
CA ALA A 267 1.29 12.51 -13.83
C ALA A 267 2.11 12.92 -12.59
N LEU A 268 1.75 12.42 -11.42
CA LEU A 268 2.43 12.71 -10.16
C LEU A 268 3.87 12.16 -10.11
N ARG A 269 4.13 10.95 -10.62
CA ARG A 269 5.50 10.42 -10.76
C ARG A 269 6.35 11.25 -11.73
N SER A 270 5.74 11.72 -12.82
CA SER A 270 6.41 12.57 -13.81
C SER A 270 6.78 13.94 -13.20
N LEU A 271 5.89 14.49 -12.35
CA LEU A 271 6.17 15.70 -11.58
C LEU A 271 7.34 15.49 -10.60
N ASP A 272 7.38 14.38 -9.87
CA ASP A 272 8.50 14.04 -8.98
C ASP A 272 9.83 13.91 -9.72
N ALA A 273 9.83 13.28 -10.90
CA ALA A 273 11.02 13.16 -11.74
C ALA A 273 11.51 14.52 -12.26
N VAL A 274 10.61 15.44 -12.62
CA VAL A 274 10.99 16.81 -12.99
C VAL A 274 11.53 17.58 -11.78
N LEU A 275 10.98 17.35 -10.59
CA LEU A 275 11.48 18.00 -9.38
C LEU A 275 12.92 17.58 -9.07
N THR A 276 13.33 16.34 -9.31
CA THR A 276 14.71 15.88 -9.00
C THR A 276 15.80 16.62 -9.75
N VAL A 277 15.52 17.11 -10.97
CA VAL A 277 16.50 17.85 -11.78
C VAL A 277 16.59 19.33 -11.39
N LEU A 278 15.71 19.80 -10.49
CA LEU A 278 15.69 21.18 -10.00
C LEU A 278 16.56 21.35 -8.74
N PRO A 279 17.15 22.54 -8.54
CA PRO A 279 17.89 22.86 -7.33
C PRO A 279 17.03 22.60 -6.06
N PRO A 280 17.65 22.15 -4.95
CA PRO A 280 16.93 21.88 -3.69
C PRO A 280 16.05 23.04 -3.20
N GLU A 281 16.48 24.28 -3.42
CA GLU A 281 15.78 25.49 -3.02
C GLU A 281 14.47 25.66 -3.80
N VAL A 282 14.51 25.33 -5.10
CA VAL A 282 13.35 25.37 -5.99
C VAL A 282 12.38 24.24 -5.63
N ARG A 283 12.91 23.04 -5.37
CA ARG A 283 12.10 21.90 -4.88
C ARG A 283 11.38 22.22 -3.57
N ALA A 284 12.07 22.83 -2.62
CA ALA A 284 11.48 23.19 -1.32
C ALA A 284 10.31 24.17 -1.46
N GLN A 285 10.40 25.12 -2.39
CA GLN A 285 9.33 26.10 -2.66
C GLN A 285 8.20 25.52 -3.49
N LEU A 286 8.50 24.58 -4.39
CA LEU A 286 7.54 23.76 -5.11
C LEU A 286 7.02 22.59 -4.28
N GLY A 287 7.17 22.60 -2.95
CA GLY A 287 6.51 21.67 -2.04
C GLY A 287 7.05 20.24 -1.99
N GLY A 288 8.28 20.00 -2.46
CA GLY A 288 8.99 18.73 -2.33
C GLY A 288 8.37 17.56 -3.10
N PHE A 289 8.87 16.36 -2.81
CA PHE A 289 8.37 15.11 -3.41
C PHE A 289 6.92 14.83 -2.99
N LEU A 290 6.09 14.44 -3.95
CA LEU A 290 4.65 14.35 -3.81
C LEU A 290 4.24 12.96 -3.33
N GLN A 291 3.78 12.87 -2.09
CA GLN A 291 3.28 11.59 -1.58
C GLN A 291 1.86 11.31 -2.10
N LEU A 292 1.76 10.43 -3.09
CA LEU A 292 0.50 9.98 -3.73
C LEU A 292 -0.59 9.59 -2.72
N SER A 293 -0.19 9.05 -1.58
CA SER A 293 -1.07 8.58 -0.50
C SER A 293 -1.77 9.71 0.28
N SER A 294 -1.25 10.92 0.26
CA SER A 294 -1.82 12.08 0.97
C SER A 294 -3.07 12.65 0.28
N LEU A 295 -3.26 12.33 -1.00
CA LEU A 295 -4.36 12.81 -1.84
C LEU A 295 -5.43 11.72 -1.96
N SER A 296 -6.25 11.59 -0.92
CA SER A 296 -7.21 10.48 -0.76
C SER A 296 -8.37 10.48 -1.77
N THR A 297 -8.64 11.61 -2.43
CA THR A 297 -9.71 11.72 -3.43
C THR A 297 -9.15 12.01 -4.82
N ALA A 298 -9.84 11.53 -5.86
CA ALA A 298 -9.48 11.83 -7.25
C ALA A 298 -9.52 13.33 -7.55
N ALA A 299 -10.43 14.08 -6.90
CA ALA A 299 -10.50 15.53 -7.00
C ALA A 299 -9.30 16.22 -6.34
N ALA A 300 -8.85 15.77 -5.16
CA ALA A 300 -7.65 16.30 -4.53
C ALA A 300 -6.39 16.04 -5.36
N ARG A 301 -6.28 14.83 -5.96
CA ARG A 301 -5.21 14.51 -6.91
C ARG A 301 -5.24 15.42 -8.12
N HIS A 302 -6.40 15.60 -8.73
CA HIS A 302 -6.57 16.50 -9.88
C HIS A 302 -6.13 17.94 -9.55
N THR A 303 -6.61 18.51 -8.46
CA THR A 303 -6.27 19.89 -8.05
C THR A 303 -4.78 20.07 -7.77
N GLU A 304 -4.16 19.10 -7.11
CA GLU A 304 -2.73 19.16 -6.82
C GLU A 304 -1.88 18.97 -8.08
N ILE A 305 -2.27 18.07 -8.99
CA ILE A 305 -1.61 17.89 -10.29
C ILE A 305 -1.64 19.19 -11.10
N GLU A 306 -2.81 19.82 -11.26
CA GLU A 306 -2.97 21.10 -11.98
C GLU A 306 -2.12 22.22 -11.40
N LYS A 307 -2.19 22.37 -10.07
CA LYS A 307 -1.43 23.39 -9.34
C LYS A 307 0.07 23.23 -9.61
N ARG A 308 0.58 21.99 -9.60
CA ARG A 308 2.02 21.71 -9.78
C ARG A 308 2.46 21.88 -11.22
N PHE A 309 1.67 21.42 -12.18
CA PHE A 309 1.94 21.67 -13.60
C PHE A 309 2.02 23.16 -13.90
N THR A 310 1.08 23.95 -13.36
CA THR A 310 1.08 25.41 -13.49
C THR A 310 2.36 26.00 -12.90
N GLN A 311 2.69 25.69 -11.64
CA GLN A 311 3.87 26.20 -10.97
C GLN A 311 5.19 25.86 -11.68
N LEU A 312 5.33 24.62 -12.16
CA LEU A 312 6.53 24.18 -12.87
C LEU A 312 6.64 24.80 -14.27
N THR A 313 5.52 24.93 -14.98
CA THR A 313 5.49 25.56 -16.30
C THR A 313 5.89 27.03 -16.19
N ASP A 314 5.33 27.75 -15.22
CA ASP A 314 5.65 29.15 -14.95
C ASP A 314 7.12 29.34 -14.56
N TYR A 315 7.67 28.45 -13.74
CA TYR A 315 9.09 28.47 -13.36
C TYR A 315 10.01 28.23 -14.57
N LEU A 316 9.68 27.26 -15.41
CA LEU A 316 10.49 26.91 -16.58
C LEU A 316 10.42 27.95 -17.70
N ALA A 317 9.35 28.76 -17.78
CA ALA A 317 9.16 29.78 -18.79
C ALA A 317 9.91 31.11 -18.53
N GLN A 318 10.50 31.31 -17.35
CA GLN A 318 11.18 32.56 -17.00
C GLN A 318 12.57 32.68 -17.66
N PRO A 319 12.92 33.84 -18.27
CA PRO A 319 14.24 34.07 -18.85
C PRO A 319 15.32 34.10 -17.76
N ARG A 320 16.29 33.19 -17.85
CA ARG A 320 17.36 33.03 -16.84
C ARG A 320 18.45 34.08 -17.06
N ALA A 321 18.43 35.14 -16.25
CA ALA A 321 19.60 35.99 -16.10
C ALA A 321 20.70 35.20 -15.38
N THR A 322 21.86 35.10 -16.01
CA THR A 322 23.09 34.53 -15.45
C THR A 322 23.47 35.21 -14.13
N GLN A 323 23.20 34.57 -13.00
CA GLN A 323 24.05 34.45 -11.79
C GLN A 323 23.22 33.89 -10.61
N ALA A 324 23.79 32.92 -9.90
CA ALA A 324 23.17 32.13 -8.84
C ALA A 324 22.75 32.90 -7.56
N GLY A 325 22.91 34.22 -7.52
CA GLY A 325 22.65 35.05 -6.34
C GLY A 325 21.22 35.58 -6.19
N ASP A 326 20.39 35.48 -7.23
CA ASP A 326 19.16 36.31 -7.33
C ASP A 326 17.85 35.51 -7.36
N ALA A 327 17.90 34.18 -7.21
CA ALA A 327 16.73 33.31 -7.27
C ALA A 327 15.80 33.47 -6.05
N THR A 328 16.35 33.64 -4.85
CA THR A 328 15.60 33.78 -3.59
C THR A 328 14.88 35.12 -3.47
N ALA A 329 15.44 36.21 -4.01
CA ALA A 329 14.85 37.55 -3.93
C ALA A 329 13.63 37.73 -4.86
N ARG A 330 13.58 36.97 -5.96
CA ARG A 330 12.53 37.10 -6.99
C ARG A 330 11.30 36.22 -6.68
N LEU A 331 11.49 35.10 -5.99
CA LEU A 331 10.40 34.17 -5.61
C LEU A 331 9.57 34.66 -4.41
N SER A 332 10.10 35.57 -3.58
CA SER A 332 9.33 36.26 -2.53
C SER A 332 8.22 37.17 -3.07
N SER A 333 8.22 37.51 -4.36
CA SER A 333 7.15 38.31 -4.98
C SER A 333 5.85 37.51 -5.24
N PHE A 334 5.87 36.18 -5.04
CA PHE A 334 4.73 35.29 -5.30
C PHE A 334 3.91 34.90 -4.06
N ILE A 335 4.17 35.49 -2.89
CA ILE A 335 3.27 35.36 -1.73
C ILE A 335 2.23 36.47 -1.82
N PRO A 336 0.93 36.18 -2.08
CA PRO A 336 -0.09 37.19 -1.90
C PRO A 336 -0.14 37.55 -0.41
N SER A 337 0.05 38.83 -0.10
CA SER A 337 -0.15 39.41 1.23
C SER A 337 -1.60 39.15 1.67
N GLY A 338 -1.82 38.08 2.43
CA GLY A 338 -3.14 37.70 2.91
C GLY A 338 -3.66 38.65 3.98
N GLU A 339 -4.36 39.71 3.58
CA GLU A 339 -5.37 40.34 4.43
C GLU A 339 -6.46 39.31 4.75
N LYS A 340 -6.84 39.23 6.03
CA LYS A 340 -7.94 38.36 6.50
C LYS A 340 -9.25 38.79 5.84
N PRO A 341 -10.10 37.85 5.38
CA PRO A 341 -11.45 38.21 4.97
C PRO A 341 -12.28 38.58 6.21
N VAL A 342 -12.73 39.83 6.25
CA VAL A 342 -13.79 40.31 7.14
C VAL A 342 -15.11 39.74 6.63
N ASN A 343 -15.86 39.09 7.51
CA ASN A 343 -17.19 38.57 7.24
C ASN A 343 -18.22 39.69 7.51
N PRO A 344 -19.00 40.19 6.53
CA PRO A 344 -20.10 41.11 6.79
C PRO A 344 -21.42 40.34 6.83
N GLY A 345 -22.12 40.40 7.96
CA GLY A 345 -23.53 40.01 8.02
C GLY A 345 -23.94 39.27 9.28
N ASN A 346 -24.26 40.01 10.33
CA ASN A 346 -25.54 39.84 11.04
C ASN A 346 -25.67 40.92 12.12
N GLU A 347 -26.18 42.08 11.72
CA GLU A 347 -26.85 43.00 12.64
C GLU A 347 -28.36 42.81 12.52
N GLY A 348 -28.95 42.40 13.65
CA GLY A 348 -30.18 42.99 14.17
C GLY A 348 -31.52 42.56 13.57
N THR A 349 -32.31 41.84 14.39
CA THR A 349 -33.68 42.29 14.69
C THR A 349 -34.07 41.91 16.13
N LYS A 350 -34.78 42.85 16.76
CA LYS A 350 -35.20 42.97 18.16
C LYS A 350 -36.27 41.93 18.57
N GLY A 351 -36.38 41.69 19.89
CA GLY A 351 -37.32 40.75 20.58
C GLY A 351 -38.81 41.15 20.54
N PRO A 352 -39.67 40.84 21.55
CA PRO A 352 -39.35 40.63 22.98
C PRO A 352 -40.19 39.58 23.77
N GLU A 353 -39.88 39.50 25.08
CA GLU A 353 -40.74 39.14 26.25
C GLU A 353 -41.15 37.67 26.55
N GLY A 354 -40.98 37.27 27.83
CA GLY A 354 -41.82 36.23 28.45
C GLY A 354 -41.21 35.32 29.54
N LEU A 355 -41.16 35.82 30.79
CA LEU A 355 -41.49 35.14 32.07
C LEU A 355 -40.79 33.84 32.60
N THR A 356 -40.28 34.00 33.83
CA THR A 356 -40.41 33.17 35.06
C THR A 356 -39.56 31.90 35.35
N SER A 357 -38.64 32.08 36.31
CA SER A 357 -38.66 31.57 37.70
C SER A 357 -37.96 30.25 38.13
N GLN A 358 -37.31 30.38 39.30
CA GLN A 358 -37.04 29.42 40.40
C GLN A 358 -35.70 28.65 40.49
N SER A 359 -34.81 29.19 41.35
CA SER A 359 -34.33 28.65 42.63
C SER A 359 -33.88 27.17 42.77
N GLY A 360 -32.63 26.97 43.20
CA GLY A 360 -32.19 25.79 43.96
C GLY A 360 -30.73 25.86 44.44
N LYS A 361 -30.50 25.78 45.75
CA LYS A 361 -29.22 25.90 46.50
C LYS A 361 -28.36 24.61 46.49
N VAL A 362 -27.04 24.80 46.65
CA VAL A 362 -25.85 23.88 46.80
C VAL A 362 -25.76 23.34 48.28
N PRO A 363 -24.89 22.39 48.78
CA PRO A 363 -23.56 21.86 48.34
C PRO A 363 -23.24 20.36 48.71
N PRO A 364 -21.96 19.91 48.88
CA PRO A 364 -20.80 19.86 47.98
C PRO A 364 -20.34 18.40 47.70
N GLY A 365 -19.69 18.16 46.56
CA GLY A 365 -18.97 16.92 46.30
C GLY A 365 -17.61 17.24 45.68
N GLU A 366 -16.54 17.05 46.45
CA GLU A 366 -15.16 17.05 45.97
C GLU A 366 -15.00 16.00 44.87
N GLY A 367 -14.71 16.43 43.65
CA GLY A 367 -14.46 15.57 42.51
C GLY A 367 -13.50 16.26 41.55
N ASN A 368 -12.28 15.74 41.51
CA ASN A 368 -11.10 16.25 40.80
C ASN A 368 -11.37 16.87 39.42
N SER A 369 -11.03 18.17 39.34
CA SER A 369 -10.11 18.76 38.36
C SER A 369 -10.06 18.18 36.93
N ARG A 370 -10.71 18.93 36.02
CA ARG A 370 -10.30 19.24 34.64
C ARG A 370 -9.86 18.07 33.74
N SER A 371 -10.75 17.68 32.83
CA SER A 371 -10.36 17.08 31.55
C SER A 371 -9.44 18.06 30.81
N GLN A 372 -8.13 17.86 30.92
CA GLN A 372 -7.19 18.46 29.99
C GLN A 372 -7.45 17.82 28.63
N ASP A 373 -7.63 18.66 27.62
CA ASP A 373 -8.03 18.25 26.27
C ASP A 373 -6.82 17.63 25.53
N TYR A 374 -6.47 16.39 25.88
CA TYR A 374 -5.33 15.63 25.33
C TYR A 374 -5.60 15.07 23.93
N THR A 375 -6.62 15.58 23.22
CA THR A 375 -7.19 14.90 22.05
C THR A 375 -6.60 15.34 20.72
N ARG A 376 -5.84 16.44 20.68
CA ARG A 376 -5.31 16.98 19.43
C ARG A 376 -3.80 16.80 19.31
N LEU A 377 -3.39 16.09 18.26
CA LEU A 377 -1.99 15.95 17.89
C LEU A 377 -1.41 17.32 17.48
N PRO A 378 -0.22 17.70 17.98
CA PRO A 378 0.50 18.85 17.46
C PRO A 378 1.06 18.52 16.07
N SER A 379 0.62 19.24 15.04
CA SER A 379 1.11 19.06 13.66
C SER A 379 1.80 20.33 13.15
N PRO A 380 2.93 20.20 12.42
CA PRO A 380 3.66 18.96 12.12
C PRO A 380 4.48 18.44 13.32
N LEU A 381 4.68 17.13 13.45
CA LEU A 381 5.55 16.58 14.49
C LEU A 381 7.04 16.75 14.16
N PHE A 382 7.38 16.63 12.87
CA PHE A 382 8.71 16.86 12.34
C PHE A 382 8.84 18.30 11.84
N VAL A 383 9.89 19.00 12.28
CA VAL A 383 10.27 20.30 11.69
C VAL A 383 11.71 20.23 11.16
N PRO A 384 12.01 20.91 10.03
CA PRO A 384 13.34 20.92 9.46
C PRO A 384 14.43 21.32 10.48
N GLY A 385 15.54 20.59 10.47
CA GLY A 385 16.69 20.86 11.35
C GLY A 385 16.64 20.22 12.74
N GLN A 386 15.57 19.48 13.08
CA GLN A 386 15.51 18.74 14.35
C GLN A 386 16.58 17.64 14.42
N GLN A 387 17.15 17.50 15.61
CA GLN A 387 17.93 16.33 16.00
C GLN A 387 16.96 15.24 16.47
N ILE A 388 16.82 14.19 15.67
CA ILE A 388 15.83 13.13 15.86
C ILE A 388 16.55 11.81 16.13
N VAL A 389 16.08 11.09 17.16
CA VAL A 389 16.49 9.71 17.41
C VAL A 389 15.29 8.79 17.29
N GLU A 390 15.42 7.71 16.54
CA GLU A 390 14.46 6.62 16.56
C GLU A 390 14.98 5.50 17.45
N VAL A 391 14.17 5.09 18.43
CA VAL A 391 14.45 3.95 19.30
C VAL A 391 13.49 2.80 18.96
N PHE A 392 13.99 1.57 19.02
CA PHE A 392 13.25 0.38 18.59
C PHE A 392 12.89 0.39 17.08
N GLY A 393 13.69 1.06 16.25
CA GLY A 393 13.46 1.14 14.80
C GLY A 393 13.72 -0.18 14.05
N GLY A 394 14.30 -1.18 14.70
CA GLY A 394 14.76 -2.41 14.06
C GLY A 394 16.12 -2.22 13.39
N GLU A 395 16.31 -2.81 12.22
CA GLU A 395 17.61 -2.81 11.52
C GLU A 395 18.00 -1.42 11.01
N ASN A 396 17.04 -0.64 10.52
CA ASN A 396 17.27 0.70 9.97
C ASN A 396 16.17 1.65 10.48
N SER A 397 16.49 2.95 10.61
CA SER A 397 15.46 3.94 10.91
C SER A 397 14.47 4.07 9.75
N GLN A 398 13.19 4.23 10.07
CA GLN A 398 12.14 4.55 9.11
C GLN A 398 11.90 6.05 8.99
N ILE A 399 12.54 6.86 9.85
CA ILE A 399 12.37 8.30 9.93
C ILE A 399 13.52 8.99 9.19
N PRO A 400 13.24 9.75 8.11
CA PRO A 400 14.27 10.48 7.39
C PRO A 400 15.08 11.41 8.30
N GLY A 401 16.40 11.24 8.30
CA GLY A 401 17.33 12.06 9.08
C GLY A 401 17.44 11.68 10.57
N ALA A 402 16.69 10.68 11.05
CA ALA A 402 16.83 10.20 12.42
C ALA A 402 18.01 9.24 12.57
N ILE A 403 18.62 9.25 13.75
CA ILE A 403 19.62 8.25 14.14
C ILE A 403 18.88 7.09 14.81
N ASN A 404 19.00 5.88 14.27
CA ASN A 404 18.41 4.67 14.86
C ASN A 404 19.20 4.21 16.08
N VAL A 405 18.52 3.73 17.12
CA VAL A 405 19.09 3.02 18.27
C VAL A 405 18.29 1.73 18.52
N ASP A 406 18.89 0.59 18.22
CA ASP A 406 18.24 -0.73 18.35
C ASP A 406 19.29 -1.83 18.55
N LEU A 407 18.94 -2.90 19.27
CA LEU A 407 19.80 -4.07 19.45
C LEU A 407 20.18 -4.76 18.12
N ARG A 408 19.38 -4.55 17.08
CA ARG A 408 19.58 -5.11 15.72
C ARG A 408 19.96 -4.06 14.69
N ALA A 409 20.26 -2.82 15.09
CA ALA A 409 20.62 -1.77 14.16
C ALA A 409 21.79 -2.21 13.24
N GLN A 410 21.56 -2.10 11.93
CA GLN A 410 22.58 -2.19 10.88
C GLN A 410 23.03 -0.80 10.47
N GLN A 411 22.08 0.16 10.42
CA GLN A 411 22.34 1.58 10.29
C GLN A 411 21.95 2.30 11.58
N GLY A 412 22.87 3.11 12.11
CA GLY A 412 22.71 3.82 13.40
C GLY A 412 23.53 3.16 14.51
N ILE A 413 22.97 3.13 15.72
CA ILE A 413 23.64 2.72 16.94
C ILE A 413 23.10 1.37 17.40
N LYS A 414 23.96 0.36 17.40
CA LYS A 414 23.64 -0.99 17.83
C LYS A 414 23.87 -1.17 19.34
N ASP A 415 22.91 -0.74 20.15
CA ASP A 415 22.97 -0.83 21.61
C ASP A 415 21.55 -0.91 22.21
N SER A 416 21.45 -1.24 23.50
CA SER A 416 20.20 -1.08 24.26
C SER A 416 19.81 0.39 24.36
N VAL A 417 18.52 0.69 24.26
CA VAL A 417 18.01 2.06 24.45
C VAL A 417 18.29 2.59 25.86
N GLU A 418 18.48 1.72 26.86
CA GLU A 418 18.93 2.11 28.21
C GLU A 418 20.35 2.69 28.22
N ASN A 419 21.08 2.61 27.11
CA ASN A 419 22.41 3.20 26.95
C ASN A 419 22.41 4.44 26.05
N ILE A 420 21.24 4.95 25.64
CA ILE A 420 21.14 6.08 24.69
C ILE A 420 21.98 7.30 25.13
N SER A 421 22.05 7.58 26.43
CA SER A 421 22.83 8.71 26.97
C SER A 421 24.35 8.60 26.81
N ARG A 422 24.89 7.42 26.46
CA ARG A 422 26.31 7.24 26.15
C ARG A 422 26.67 7.73 24.76
N HIS A 423 25.67 7.83 23.89
CA HIS A 423 25.86 8.06 22.46
C HIS A 423 25.51 9.47 22.01
N PHE A 424 24.71 10.18 22.80
CA PHE A 424 24.30 11.54 22.51
C PHE A 424 24.73 12.48 23.63
N ALA A 425 25.15 13.69 23.26
CA ALA A 425 25.43 14.72 24.24
C ALA A 425 24.16 15.02 25.07
N PRO A 426 24.28 15.34 26.36
CA PRO A 426 23.14 15.76 27.16
C PRO A 426 22.40 16.91 26.49
N LYS A 427 21.06 16.88 26.53
CA LYS A 427 20.20 17.96 26.00
C LYS A 427 20.48 18.32 24.52
N SER A 428 20.79 17.34 23.70
CA SER A 428 21.08 17.54 22.27
C SER A 428 19.91 17.21 21.35
N GLN A 429 18.98 16.36 21.80
CA GLN A 429 17.90 15.83 20.98
C GLN A 429 16.61 16.64 21.13
N ASP A 430 15.96 16.92 20.00
CA ASP A 430 14.67 17.62 19.95
C ASP A 430 13.50 16.65 20.04
N LEU A 431 13.67 15.46 19.46
CA LEU A 431 12.63 14.46 19.31
C LEU A 431 13.20 13.06 19.45
N ILE A 432 12.55 12.23 20.27
CA ILE A 432 12.77 10.79 20.30
C ILE A 432 11.48 10.11 19.83
N VAL A 433 11.58 9.16 18.90
CA VAL A 433 10.44 8.37 18.44
C VAL A 433 10.65 6.91 18.81
N ALA A 434 9.70 6.33 19.54
CA ALA A 434 9.69 4.92 19.91
C ALA A 434 8.68 4.15 19.02
N SER A 435 9.19 3.30 18.14
CA SER A 435 8.41 2.56 17.16
C SER A 435 8.05 1.14 17.65
N ASN A 436 6.86 1.00 18.23
CA ASN A 436 6.35 -0.24 18.84
C ASN A 436 7.35 -0.89 19.82
N PRO A 437 7.72 -0.19 20.92
CA PRO A 437 8.75 -0.63 21.86
C PRO A 437 8.45 -2.03 22.42
N TYR A 438 9.51 -2.79 22.72
CA TYR A 438 9.41 -4.14 23.28
C TYR A 438 10.59 -4.47 24.20
N GLY A 439 10.40 -5.48 25.06
CA GLY A 439 11.46 -6.05 25.90
C GLY A 439 11.77 -5.27 27.18
N LEU A 440 11.55 -3.96 27.19
CA LEU A 440 11.85 -3.09 28.33
C LEU A 440 10.62 -2.30 28.80
N PRO A 441 10.37 -2.19 30.12
CA PRO A 441 9.35 -1.28 30.64
C PRO A 441 9.73 0.16 30.31
N MET A 442 8.73 1.02 30.16
CA MET A 442 8.93 2.38 29.67
C MET A 442 9.80 3.21 30.61
N GLU A 443 9.62 3.02 31.91
CA GLU A 443 10.35 3.67 32.99
C GLU A 443 11.86 3.49 32.87
N ALA A 444 12.32 2.31 32.43
CA ALA A 444 13.74 1.98 32.36
C ALA A 444 14.49 2.85 31.35
N TRP A 445 13.89 3.09 30.19
CA TRP A 445 14.55 3.87 29.12
C TRP A 445 14.16 5.34 29.12
N LEU A 446 13.03 5.74 29.71
CA LEU A 446 12.64 7.14 29.82
C LEU A 446 13.64 7.97 30.62
N ILE A 447 14.23 7.41 31.67
CA ILE A 447 15.25 8.09 32.48
C ILE A 447 16.45 8.47 31.60
N GLU A 448 16.90 7.56 30.74
CA GLU A 448 18.06 7.77 29.88
C GLU A 448 17.73 8.69 28.70
N ALA A 449 16.53 8.54 28.13
CA ALA A 449 15.99 9.46 27.14
C ALA A 449 15.91 10.90 27.68
N SER A 450 15.55 11.06 28.97
CA SER A 450 15.45 12.38 29.61
C SER A 450 16.77 13.15 29.65
N LYS A 451 17.91 12.45 29.71
CA LYS A 451 19.24 13.06 29.78
C LYS A 451 19.67 13.68 28.45
N VAL A 452 19.24 13.08 27.34
CA VAL A 452 19.64 13.51 25.99
C VAL A 452 18.63 14.47 25.38
N LEU A 453 17.38 14.49 25.85
CA LEU A 453 16.33 15.35 25.34
C LEU A 453 16.47 16.79 25.89
N LYS A 454 16.28 17.78 25.02
CA LYS A 454 16.20 19.20 25.42
C LYS A 454 14.94 19.44 26.25
N LYS A 455 14.96 20.49 27.07
CA LYS A 455 13.73 21.05 27.64
C LYS A 455 12.77 21.45 26.51
N GLY A 456 11.50 21.05 26.60
CA GLY A 456 10.50 21.20 25.53
C GLY A 456 10.61 20.15 24.41
N GLY A 457 11.65 19.33 24.41
CA GLY A 457 11.76 18.20 23.50
C GLY A 457 10.72 17.13 23.80
N ARG A 458 10.37 16.35 22.78
CA ARG A 458 9.24 15.41 22.84
C ARG A 458 9.70 13.97 22.67
N ILE A 459 8.97 13.06 23.31
CA ILE A 459 9.05 11.62 23.04
C ILE A 459 7.71 11.20 22.46
N VAL A 460 7.75 10.65 21.25
CA VAL A 460 6.57 10.14 20.54
C VAL A 460 6.61 8.62 20.57
N ILE A 461 5.57 8.01 21.12
CA ILE A 461 5.48 6.57 21.31
C ILE A 461 4.35 6.07 20.41
N ASN A 462 4.70 5.20 19.46
CA ASN A 462 3.76 4.57 18.56
C ASN A 462 3.62 3.09 18.94
N GLY A 463 2.41 2.60 19.12
CA GLY A 463 2.21 1.17 19.39
C GLY A 463 0.75 0.77 19.53
N THR A 464 0.48 -0.53 19.63
CA THR A 464 -0.90 -1.05 19.69
C THR A 464 -1.48 -1.02 21.09
N LYS A 465 -2.82 -1.00 21.20
CA LYS A 465 -3.53 -1.04 22.50
C LYS A 465 -3.08 -2.18 23.42
N GLY A 466 -2.74 -3.33 22.84
CA GLY A 466 -2.34 -4.53 23.55
C GLY A 466 -0.86 -4.58 23.93
N ASN A 467 -0.04 -3.64 23.43
CA ASN A 467 1.37 -3.62 23.76
C ASN A 467 1.57 -3.07 25.19
N LYS A 468 2.00 -3.93 26.12
CA LYS A 468 2.25 -3.54 27.51
C LYS A 468 3.41 -2.53 27.66
N PHE A 469 4.32 -2.48 26.70
CA PHE A 469 5.52 -1.63 26.73
C PHE A 469 5.25 -0.18 26.26
N ILE A 470 4.03 0.11 25.78
CA ILE A 470 3.61 1.50 25.45
C ILE A 470 2.83 2.15 26.61
N LYS A 471 2.69 1.45 27.74
CA LYS A 471 1.99 1.98 28.91
C LYS A 471 2.85 3.06 29.53
N VAL A 472 2.40 4.30 29.40
CA VAL A 472 3.03 5.45 30.03
C VAL A 472 2.81 5.38 31.55
N PRO A 473 3.82 5.74 32.36
CA PRO A 473 3.66 5.90 33.80
C PRO A 473 2.55 6.89 34.17
N GLU A 474 2.08 6.82 35.40
CA GLU A 474 1.11 7.78 35.91
C GLU A 474 1.66 9.22 35.87
N ASN A 475 0.78 10.21 35.71
CA ASN A 475 1.17 11.61 35.52
C ASN A 475 2.08 12.15 36.64
N GLN A 476 1.92 11.69 37.88
CA GLN A 476 2.79 12.08 38.99
C GLN A 476 4.21 11.54 38.79
N VAL A 477 4.35 10.27 38.42
CA VAL A 477 5.63 9.62 38.11
C VAL A 477 6.30 10.28 36.90
N LEU A 478 5.54 10.60 35.84
CA LEU A 478 6.08 11.35 34.70
C LEU A 478 6.65 12.71 35.12
N LYS A 479 5.93 13.45 35.96
CA LYS A 479 6.40 14.76 36.46
C LYS A 479 7.68 14.63 37.28
N GLU A 480 7.77 13.62 38.13
CA GLU A 480 8.98 13.30 38.90
C GLU A 480 10.16 12.94 37.99
N MET A 481 9.89 12.28 36.87
CA MET A 481 10.86 12.02 35.79
C MET A 481 11.13 13.24 34.90
N GLY A 482 10.50 14.39 35.17
CA GLY A 482 10.69 15.63 34.41
C GLY A 482 9.93 15.71 33.08
N PHE A 483 8.86 14.94 32.93
CA PHE A 483 7.98 14.94 31.76
C PHE A 483 6.55 15.38 32.08
N LYS A 484 5.79 15.78 31.05
CA LYS A 484 4.33 15.89 31.08
C LYS A 484 3.73 15.09 29.93
N LEU A 485 2.55 14.53 30.15
CA LEU A 485 1.73 13.96 29.09
C LEU A 485 1.14 15.09 28.24
N VAL A 486 1.26 15.00 26.92
CA VAL A 486 0.73 15.98 25.96
C VAL A 486 -0.43 15.40 25.17
N VAL A 487 -0.31 14.14 24.76
CA VAL A 487 -1.33 13.38 24.03
C VAL A 487 -1.30 11.95 24.55
N GLU A 488 -2.45 11.37 24.87
CA GLU A 488 -2.54 9.96 25.26
C GLU A 488 -3.33 9.15 24.23
N LYS A 489 -2.69 8.12 23.65
CA LYS A 489 -3.34 7.06 22.87
C LYS A 489 -4.33 7.57 21.82
N THR A 490 -3.95 8.57 21.04
CA THR A 490 -4.74 9.01 19.89
C THR A 490 -4.50 8.09 18.70
N ALA A 491 -5.26 8.31 17.61
CA ALA A 491 -4.94 7.68 16.33
C ALA A 491 -3.47 7.94 15.95
N LEU A 492 -2.88 7.02 15.20
CA LEU A 492 -1.53 7.16 14.65
C LEU A 492 -1.39 8.52 13.95
N ALA A 493 -0.39 9.31 14.34
CA ALA A 493 -0.17 10.61 13.73
C ALA A 493 0.18 10.47 12.24
N GLU A 494 -0.25 11.45 11.44
CA GLU A 494 -0.12 11.41 9.97
C GLU A 494 1.32 11.16 9.53
N ASP A 495 2.26 11.81 10.23
CA ASP A 495 3.69 11.72 10.01
C ASP A 495 4.25 10.28 10.10
N PHE A 496 3.55 9.37 10.77
CA PHE A 496 3.97 7.97 10.96
C PHE A 496 3.18 6.95 10.12
N LYS A 497 2.19 7.38 9.33
CA LYS A 497 1.41 6.46 8.48
C LYS A 497 2.24 5.86 7.33
N VAL A 498 3.41 6.40 7.09
CA VAL A 498 4.36 5.89 6.08
C VAL A 498 5.24 4.78 6.65
N HIS A 499 5.24 4.58 7.97
CA HIS A 499 6.05 3.57 8.64
C HIS A 499 5.34 2.22 8.74
N PHE A 500 6.13 1.15 8.72
CA PHE A 500 5.69 -0.20 9.00
C PHE A 500 5.96 -0.53 10.47
N PHE A 501 4.93 -0.98 11.17
CA PHE A 501 5.05 -1.45 12.54
C PHE A 501 5.03 -2.97 12.54
N LYS A 502 5.94 -3.62 13.26
CA LYS A 502 6.01 -5.07 13.34
C LYS A 502 5.87 -5.55 14.78
N THR A 503 5.26 -6.71 14.95
CA THR A 503 5.32 -7.48 16.20
C THR A 503 6.70 -8.11 16.37
N THR A 504 6.98 -8.68 17.56
CA THR A 504 8.25 -9.34 17.85
C THR A 504 8.52 -10.58 16.98
N ASP A 505 7.47 -11.24 16.48
CA ASP A 505 7.53 -12.34 15.50
C ASP A 505 7.59 -11.85 14.04
N GLY A 506 7.76 -10.54 13.81
CA GLY A 506 7.97 -9.95 12.49
C GLY A 506 6.69 -9.71 11.68
N ARG A 507 5.50 -10.02 12.22
CA ARG A 507 4.22 -9.75 11.55
C ARG A 507 3.95 -8.25 11.54
N GLU A 508 3.56 -7.74 10.37
CA GLU A 508 3.15 -6.34 10.23
C GLU A 508 1.84 -6.04 10.97
N LEU A 509 1.77 -4.85 11.55
CA LEU A 509 0.64 -4.31 12.28
C LEU A 509 -0.10 -3.30 11.41
N PHE A 510 -1.41 -3.48 11.27
CA PHE A 510 -2.26 -2.50 10.59
C PHE A 510 -2.20 -1.14 11.29
N HIS A 511 -2.01 -0.04 10.55
CA HIS A 511 -1.96 1.32 11.10
C HIS A 511 -3.15 1.68 11.99
N LYS A 512 -4.36 1.21 11.63
CA LYS A 512 -5.58 1.43 12.43
C LYS A 512 -5.52 0.83 13.85
N ALA A 513 -4.60 -0.11 14.08
CA ALA A 513 -4.38 -0.73 15.38
C ALA A 513 -3.28 -0.02 16.19
N VAL A 514 -2.50 0.87 15.56
CA VAL A 514 -1.41 1.63 16.16
C VAL A 514 -1.93 2.98 16.63
N MET A 515 -1.52 3.38 17.83
CA MET A 515 -1.86 4.64 18.47
C MET A 515 -0.60 5.45 18.73
N THR A 516 -0.76 6.76 18.83
CA THR A 516 0.31 7.68 19.19
C THR A 516 0.08 8.25 20.59
N THR A 517 1.14 8.26 21.39
CA THR A 517 1.21 8.93 22.69
C THR A 517 2.40 9.88 22.68
N ILE A 518 2.24 11.09 23.20
CA ILE A 518 3.29 12.11 23.21
C ILE A 518 3.49 12.60 24.64
N ILE A 519 4.75 12.57 25.08
CA ILE A 519 5.19 13.21 26.31
C ILE A 519 6.25 14.27 25.99
N GLU A 520 6.34 15.31 26.80
CA GLU A 520 7.26 16.44 26.62
C GLU A 520 8.11 16.64 27.88
N LYS A 521 9.42 16.87 27.70
CA LYS A 521 10.33 17.18 28.80
C LYS A 521 10.06 18.60 29.30
N ILE A 522 9.77 18.75 30.59
CA ILE A 522 9.43 20.04 31.20
C ILE A 522 10.58 20.67 31.98
N ASN A 523 11.53 19.86 32.44
CA ASN A 523 12.65 20.30 33.26
C ASN A 523 13.97 20.12 32.52
N ASP A 524 15.03 20.68 33.08
CA ASP A 524 16.40 20.51 32.59
C ASP A 524 17.06 19.20 33.02
#